data_AF-A0A2V8KDU5-F1
#
_entry.id   AF-A0A2V8KDU5-F1
#
_cell.length_a   1.000
_cell.length_b   1.000
_cell.length_c   1.000
_cell.angle_alpha   90.00
_cell.angle_beta   90.00
_cell.angle_gamma   90.00
#
_symmetry.space_group_name_H-M   'P 1'
#
loop_
_entity.id
_entity.type
_entity.pdbx_description
1 polymer ?
#
loop_
_entity_poly.entity_id
_entity_poly.type
_entity_poly.pdbx_seq_one_letter_code
_entity_poly.pdbx_strand_id
1 'polypeptide(L)'
;MLFSIFWRRADAIGRLLALATVTAACCNYAAAQSMRNPYESLDVKAQLATSESSCRALFQEIHGRTLFGTLPNSVMARLIRAQLGFVQSGHPTTTESAVADAVNFFGPLLDSAVYTGTNATQIRLLRLDFFFDVRHLLQAANRSAMEPLGDSTLSPAGGMFLASLLLRNKLTNPAWYGDPDAQNKVFFTNDPTVRAHLASLARNDVNRLRAALTPGLADETGIIVSTFHRFLDILGIPR
;
A
#
# COMPACT_ATOMS: atom_id res chain seq x y z
N MET A 1 -45.51 12.16 -50.91
CA MET A 1 -45.64 12.74 -49.55
C MET A 1 -45.33 11.74 -48.41
N LEU A 2 -44.75 10.55 -48.67
CA LEU A 2 -44.48 9.51 -47.66
C LEU A 2 -42.99 9.35 -47.27
N PHE A 3 -42.06 9.93 -48.03
CA PHE A 3 -40.61 9.79 -47.78
C PHE A 3 -40.06 10.73 -46.68
N SER A 4 -40.74 11.84 -46.37
CA SER A 4 -40.27 12.83 -45.38
C SER A 4 -40.60 12.49 -43.92
N ILE A 5 -41.52 11.55 -43.68
CA ILE A 5 -41.93 11.12 -42.33
C ILE A 5 -40.98 10.04 -41.78
N PHE A 6 -40.42 9.20 -42.66
CA PHE A 6 -39.50 8.13 -42.25
C PHE A 6 -38.15 8.66 -41.75
N TRP A 7 -37.62 9.70 -42.38
CA TRP A 7 -36.34 10.30 -41.96
C TRP A 7 -36.42 11.02 -40.60
N ARG A 8 -37.54 11.70 -40.29
CA ARG A 8 -37.71 12.35 -38.98
C ARG A 8 -37.84 11.36 -37.81
N ARG A 9 -38.35 10.14 -38.04
CA ARG A 9 -38.45 9.10 -37.00
C ARG A 9 -37.12 8.40 -36.73
N ALA A 10 -36.28 8.20 -37.76
CA ALA A 10 -34.95 7.63 -37.60
C ALA A 10 -34.04 8.54 -36.75
N ASP A 11 -34.12 9.86 -36.94
CA ASP A 11 -33.38 10.84 -36.12
C ASP A 11 -33.85 10.88 -34.66
N ALA A 12 -35.15 10.75 -34.41
CA ALA A 12 -35.70 10.75 -33.05
C ALA A 12 -35.29 9.49 -32.27
N ILE A 13 -35.30 8.33 -32.92
CA ILE A 13 -34.87 7.04 -32.34
C ILE A 13 -33.35 7.04 -32.12
N GLY A 14 -32.57 7.56 -33.07
CA GLY A 14 -31.12 7.73 -32.93
C GLY A 14 -30.74 8.67 -31.78
N ARG A 15 -31.50 9.76 -31.58
CA ARG A 15 -31.30 10.68 -30.44
C ARG A 15 -31.73 10.08 -29.10
N LEU A 16 -32.80 9.28 -29.06
CA LEU A 16 -33.21 8.55 -27.85
C LEU A 16 -32.20 7.45 -27.47
N LEU A 17 -31.65 6.73 -28.45
CA LEU A 17 -30.57 5.77 -28.24
C LEU A 17 -29.27 6.44 -27.79
N ALA A 18 -28.91 7.59 -28.37
CA ALA A 18 -27.76 8.37 -27.93
C ALA A 18 -27.95 8.96 -26.52
N LEU A 19 -29.16 9.39 -26.18
CA LEU A 19 -29.47 9.86 -24.82
C LEU A 19 -29.43 8.70 -23.82
N ALA A 20 -29.95 7.52 -24.18
CA ALA A 20 -29.90 6.34 -23.33
C ALA A 20 -28.47 5.80 -23.13
N THR A 21 -27.60 5.86 -24.15
CA THR A 21 -26.17 5.48 -24.01
C THR A 21 -25.37 6.50 -23.22
N VAL A 22 -25.64 7.80 -23.37
CA VAL A 22 -25.02 8.85 -22.54
C VAL A 22 -25.48 8.73 -21.08
N THR A 23 -26.76 8.42 -20.84
CA THR A 23 -27.26 8.24 -19.46
C THR A 23 -26.71 6.96 -18.82
N ALA A 24 -26.57 5.86 -19.57
CA ALA A 24 -25.91 4.65 -19.09
C ALA A 24 -24.40 4.86 -18.82
N ALA A 25 -23.73 5.67 -19.64
CA ALA A 25 -22.34 6.07 -19.41
C ALA A 25 -22.22 6.99 -18.17
N CYS A 26 -23.16 7.91 -17.93
CA CYS A 26 -23.18 8.75 -16.73
C CYS A 26 -23.57 7.97 -15.47
N CYS A 27 -24.46 6.98 -15.54
CA CYS A 27 -24.77 6.08 -14.43
C CYS A 27 -23.61 5.15 -14.09
N ASN A 28 -22.84 4.70 -15.09
CA ASN A 28 -21.59 3.96 -14.87
C ASN A 28 -20.45 4.86 -14.37
N TYR A 29 -20.45 6.16 -14.71
CA TYR A 29 -19.50 7.13 -14.15
C TYR A 29 -19.84 7.48 -12.69
N ALA A 30 -21.13 7.52 -12.33
CA ALA A 30 -21.58 7.66 -10.94
C ALA A 30 -21.32 6.38 -10.12
N ALA A 31 -21.42 5.20 -10.73
CA ALA A 31 -20.97 3.94 -10.12
C ALA A 31 -19.43 3.87 -10.00
N ALA A 32 -18.69 4.43 -10.97
CA ALA A 32 -17.23 4.58 -10.89
C ALA A 32 -16.79 5.65 -9.88
N GLN A 33 -17.62 6.66 -9.61
CA GLN A 33 -17.43 7.60 -8.48
C GLN A 33 -17.60 6.93 -7.11
N SER A 34 -18.09 5.68 -7.04
CA SER A 34 -18.07 4.89 -5.80
C SER A 34 -16.75 4.12 -5.58
N MET A 35 -15.82 4.10 -6.55
CA MET A 35 -14.46 3.63 -6.34
C MET A 35 -13.53 4.80 -6.05
N ARG A 36 -13.84 5.55 -4.98
CA ARG A 36 -12.88 6.50 -4.42
C ARG A 36 -11.62 5.71 -4.05
N ASN A 37 -10.46 6.04 -4.61
CA ASN A 37 -9.19 5.38 -4.28
C ASN A 37 -9.10 5.29 -2.75
N PRO A 38 -9.11 4.07 -2.16
CA PRO A 38 -9.18 3.93 -0.72
C PRO A 38 -7.97 4.53 -0.02
N TYR A 39 -6.89 4.80 -0.76
CA TYR A 39 -5.65 5.41 -0.29
C TYR A 39 -5.51 6.90 -0.60
N GLU A 40 -6.51 7.55 -1.20
CA GLU A 40 -6.47 8.99 -1.54
C GLU A 40 -6.05 9.85 -0.33
N SER A 41 -6.68 9.61 0.83
CA SER A 41 -6.35 10.33 2.07
C SER A 41 -4.91 10.09 2.56
N LEU A 42 -4.36 8.90 2.31
CA LEU A 42 -3.00 8.55 2.70
C LEU A 42 -2.00 9.29 1.80
N ASP A 43 -2.28 9.34 0.49
CA ASP A 43 -1.41 10.01 -0.48
C ASP A 43 -1.37 11.53 -0.26
N VAL A 44 -2.52 12.14 0.03
CA VAL A 44 -2.62 13.56 0.39
C VAL A 44 -1.81 13.85 1.66
N LYS A 45 -1.92 13.00 2.69
CA LYS A 45 -1.12 13.16 3.92
C LYS A 45 0.37 13.02 3.66
N ALA A 46 0.77 12.14 2.74
CA ALA A 46 2.18 12.00 2.36
C ALA A 46 2.71 13.26 1.67
N GLN A 47 1.91 13.87 0.79
CA GLN A 47 2.25 15.14 0.14
C GLN A 47 2.41 16.30 1.14
N LEU A 48 1.62 16.32 2.20
CA LEU A 48 1.58 17.41 3.19
C LEU A 48 2.52 17.20 4.39
N ALA A 49 3.28 16.10 4.45
CA ALA A 49 4.08 15.70 5.60
C ALA A 49 5.39 16.51 5.74
N THR A 50 5.29 17.79 6.08
CA THR A 50 6.43 18.74 6.18
C THR A 50 6.71 19.23 7.61
N SER A 51 5.82 18.96 8.55
CA SER A 51 5.91 19.31 9.98
C SER A 51 5.69 18.07 10.86
N GLU A 52 6.10 18.14 12.13
CA GLU A 52 5.93 17.03 13.08
C GLU A 52 4.47 16.55 13.14
N SER A 53 3.53 17.49 13.22
CA SER A 53 2.10 17.19 13.29
C SER A 53 1.59 16.47 12.03
N SER A 54 1.99 16.91 10.84
CA SER A 54 1.61 16.29 9.57
C SER A 54 2.29 14.93 9.36
N CYS A 55 3.55 14.76 9.77
CA CYS A 55 4.23 13.47 9.73
C CYS A 55 3.58 12.47 10.70
N ARG A 56 3.20 12.92 11.91
CA ARG A 56 2.45 12.10 12.86
C ARG A 56 1.11 11.63 12.28
N ALA A 57 0.37 12.54 11.65
CA ALA A 57 -0.91 12.21 11.00
C ALA A 57 -0.75 11.22 9.84
N LEU A 58 0.36 11.31 9.10
CA LEU A 58 0.73 10.35 8.06
C LEU A 58 0.99 8.95 8.65
N PHE A 59 1.88 8.84 9.65
CA PHE A 59 2.18 7.54 10.25
C PHE A 59 0.96 6.92 10.95
N GLN A 60 0.12 7.72 11.61
CA GLN A 60 -1.16 7.24 12.16
C GLN A 60 -2.07 6.67 11.07
N GLU A 61 -2.13 7.29 9.88
CA GLU A 61 -2.89 6.77 8.75
C GLU A 61 -2.31 5.45 8.23
N ILE A 62 -0.97 5.38 8.09
CA ILE A 62 -0.27 4.15 7.70
C ILE A 62 -0.61 3.01 8.66
N HIS A 63 -0.52 3.25 9.98
CA HIS A 63 -0.70 2.19 10.96
C HIS A 63 -2.17 1.83 11.22
N GLY A 64 -3.10 2.78 11.06
CA GLY A 64 -4.54 2.49 11.05
C GLY A 64 -4.94 1.51 9.93
N ARG A 65 -4.21 1.54 8.81
CA ARG A 65 -4.47 0.70 7.62
C ARG A 65 -3.65 -0.58 7.55
N THR A 66 -2.66 -0.74 8.42
CA THR A 66 -1.70 -1.87 8.38
C THR A 66 -1.76 -2.71 9.66
N LEU A 67 -0.84 -3.66 9.81
CA LEU A 67 -0.87 -4.68 10.87
C LEU A 67 -0.83 -4.10 12.30
N PHE A 68 -0.14 -2.99 12.50
CA PHE A 68 0.42 -2.61 13.80
C PHE A 68 -0.46 -1.71 14.68
N GLY A 69 -1.55 -1.15 14.16
CA GLY A 69 -2.46 -0.33 14.98
C GLY A 69 -1.77 0.92 15.55
N THR A 70 -1.95 1.20 16.85
CA THR A 70 -1.29 2.37 17.47
C THR A 70 0.12 1.98 17.91
N LEU A 71 1.12 2.77 17.49
CA LEU A 71 2.52 2.55 17.88
C LEU A 71 2.89 3.29 19.18
N PRO A 72 3.87 2.76 19.94
CA PRO A 72 4.45 3.46 21.09
C PRO A 72 5.02 4.84 20.71
N ASN A 73 5.09 5.73 21.68
CA ASN A 73 5.55 7.11 21.47
C ASN A 73 7.02 7.15 21.03
N SER A 74 7.87 6.27 21.59
CA SER A 74 9.28 6.16 21.22
C SER A 74 9.46 5.80 19.73
N VAL A 75 8.69 4.83 19.25
CA VAL A 75 8.68 4.35 17.86
C VAL A 75 8.12 5.43 16.94
N MET A 76 6.98 6.04 17.31
CA MET A 76 6.36 7.10 16.54
C MET A 76 7.26 8.34 16.41
N ALA A 77 7.90 8.78 17.50
CA ALA A 77 8.81 9.93 17.48
C ALA A 77 10.03 9.68 16.57
N ARG A 78 10.52 8.44 16.53
CA ARG A 78 11.63 8.02 15.66
C ARG A 78 11.25 8.06 14.18
N LEU A 79 10.07 7.52 13.84
CA LEU A 79 9.50 7.59 12.50
C LEU A 79 9.31 9.04 12.02
N ILE A 80 8.76 9.89 12.88
CA ILE A 80 8.54 11.30 12.56
C ILE A 80 9.87 12.04 12.32
N ARG A 81 10.87 11.86 13.20
CA ARG A 81 12.20 12.47 13.03
C ARG A 81 12.85 12.06 11.71
N ALA A 82 12.77 10.77 11.35
CA ALA A 82 13.32 10.29 10.09
C ALA A 82 12.61 10.89 8.88
N GLN A 83 11.26 10.92 8.89
CA GLN A 83 10.50 11.51 7.78
C GLN A 83 10.74 13.01 7.64
N LEU A 84 10.83 13.74 8.76
CA LEU A 84 11.17 15.16 8.75
C LEU A 84 12.59 15.40 8.21
N GLY A 85 13.57 14.65 8.71
CA GLY A 85 14.94 14.73 8.24
C GLY A 85 15.05 14.40 6.75
N PHE A 86 14.22 13.50 6.25
CA PHE A 86 14.16 13.15 4.83
C PHE A 86 13.63 14.31 3.98
N VAL A 87 12.51 14.91 4.39
CA VAL A 87 11.91 16.07 3.72
C VAL A 87 12.84 17.29 3.77
N GLN A 88 13.64 17.43 4.83
CA GLN A 88 14.59 18.51 5.04
C GLN A 88 15.98 18.24 4.42
N SER A 89 16.14 17.17 3.63
CA SER A 89 17.37 16.79 2.89
C SER A 89 18.52 16.16 3.70
N GLY A 90 18.31 15.83 4.98
CA GLY A 90 19.36 15.32 5.87
C GLY A 90 19.30 13.82 6.16
N HIS A 91 18.16 13.14 5.95
CA HIS A 91 18.00 11.72 6.26
C HIS A 91 18.14 10.83 5.01
N PRO A 92 18.83 9.68 5.10
CA PRO A 92 18.92 8.71 4.01
C PRO A 92 17.55 8.20 3.55
N THR A 93 17.46 7.80 2.27
CA THR A 93 16.33 7.02 1.76
C THR A 93 16.35 5.60 2.32
N THR A 94 15.17 4.97 2.35
CA THR A 94 15.04 3.53 2.59
C THR A 94 15.11 2.79 1.25
N THR A 95 15.85 1.69 1.16
CA THR A 95 15.93 0.86 -0.06
C THR A 95 14.90 -0.27 -0.05
N GLU A 96 14.50 -0.73 -1.23
CA GLU A 96 13.64 -1.91 -1.37
C GLU A 96 14.26 -3.19 -0.75
N SER A 97 15.60 -3.30 -0.74
CA SER A 97 16.30 -4.38 -0.04
C SER A 97 16.18 -4.27 1.48
N ALA A 98 16.33 -3.07 2.05
CA ALA A 98 16.14 -2.83 3.47
C ALA A 98 14.70 -3.14 3.92
N VAL A 99 13.72 -2.80 3.08
CA VAL A 99 12.31 -3.20 3.30
C VAL A 99 12.19 -4.72 3.33
N ALA A 100 12.78 -5.43 2.35
CA ALA A 100 12.73 -6.89 2.31
C ALA A 100 13.37 -7.53 3.55
N ASP A 101 14.54 -7.04 3.98
CA ASP A 101 15.24 -7.53 5.16
C ASP A 101 14.45 -7.28 6.44
N ALA A 102 13.80 -6.11 6.56
CA ALA A 102 12.95 -5.79 7.70
C ALA A 102 11.72 -6.70 7.77
N VAL A 103 11.11 -7.00 6.62
CA VAL A 103 9.97 -7.94 6.53
C VAL A 103 10.42 -9.37 6.83
N ASN A 104 11.60 -9.80 6.37
CA ASN A 104 12.19 -11.10 6.70
C ASN A 104 12.60 -11.25 8.17
N PHE A 105 12.99 -10.15 8.82
CA PHE A 105 13.26 -10.13 10.25
C PHE A 105 11.98 -10.26 11.07
N PHE A 106 10.93 -9.51 10.71
CA PHE A 106 9.70 -9.42 11.50
C PHE A 106 8.69 -10.54 11.20
N GLY A 107 8.62 -10.97 9.94
CA GLY A 107 7.65 -11.95 9.44
C GLY A 107 7.62 -13.27 10.21
N PRO A 108 8.78 -13.92 10.49
CA PRO A 108 8.83 -15.14 11.30
C PRO A 108 8.29 -14.98 12.72
N LEU A 109 8.38 -13.77 13.30
CA LEU A 109 7.91 -13.49 14.66
C LEU A 109 6.38 -13.40 14.77
N LEU A 110 5.68 -13.32 13.63
CA LEU A 110 4.23 -13.31 13.56
C LEU A 110 3.61 -14.72 13.61
N ASP A 111 4.44 -15.75 13.84
CA ASP A 111 4.06 -17.17 14.02
C ASP A 111 3.12 -17.71 12.92
N SER A 112 3.29 -17.18 11.71
CA SER A 112 2.60 -17.66 10.53
C SER A 112 3.45 -18.77 9.94
N ALA A 113 3.00 -20.02 10.08
CA ALA A 113 3.54 -21.22 9.39
C ALA A 113 3.62 -21.10 7.85
N VAL A 114 3.19 -19.96 7.31
CA VAL A 114 3.03 -19.64 5.90
C VAL A 114 4.02 -18.55 5.44
N TYR A 115 4.85 -17.99 6.33
CA TYR A 115 5.83 -16.98 5.94
C TYR A 115 7.04 -17.63 5.25
N THR A 116 7.17 -17.43 3.94
CA THR A 116 8.22 -18.02 3.08
C THR A 116 9.40 -17.08 2.78
N GLY A 117 9.46 -15.91 3.42
CA GLY A 117 10.44 -14.88 3.09
C GLY A 117 9.95 -13.88 2.02
N THR A 118 10.77 -12.87 1.72
CA THR A 118 10.59 -11.86 0.66
C THR A 118 11.95 -11.42 0.11
N ASN A 119 11.95 -10.77 -1.05
CA ASN A 119 13.12 -10.12 -1.63
C ASN A 119 12.78 -8.71 -2.17
N ALA A 120 13.80 -7.96 -2.60
CA ALA A 120 13.62 -6.61 -3.12
C ALA A 120 12.68 -6.55 -4.34
N THR A 121 12.70 -7.58 -5.20
CA THR A 121 11.81 -7.69 -6.37
C THR A 121 10.34 -7.76 -5.96
N GLN A 122 10.00 -8.50 -4.90
CA GLN A 122 8.64 -8.53 -4.38
C GLN A 122 8.22 -7.18 -3.79
N ILE A 123 9.13 -6.47 -3.12
CA ILE A 123 8.86 -5.08 -2.67
C ILE A 123 8.61 -4.18 -3.87
N ARG A 124 9.41 -4.34 -4.93
CA ARG A 124 9.28 -3.59 -6.18
C ARG A 124 7.91 -3.81 -6.82
N LEU A 125 7.48 -5.06 -6.95
CA LEU A 125 6.16 -5.41 -7.49
C LEU A 125 5.04 -4.79 -6.65
N LEU A 126 5.12 -4.94 -5.32
CA LEU A 126 4.15 -4.31 -4.42
C LEU A 126 4.13 -2.78 -4.57
N ARG A 127 5.29 -2.14 -4.72
CA ARG A 127 5.37 -0.70 -4.95
C ARG A 127 4.69 -0.31 -6.26
N LEU A 128 4.89 -1.08 -7.34
CA LEU A 128 4.28 -0.83 -8.64
C LEU A 128 2.77 -1.00 -8.60
N ASP A 129 2.27 -2.02 -7.92
CA ASP A 129 0.83 -2.29 -7.76
C ASP A 129 0.10 -1.12 -7.09
N PHE A 130 0.75 -0.46 -6.12
CA PHE A 130 0.19 0.65 -5.35
C PHE A 130 0.64 2.04 -5.86
N PHE A 131 1.47 2.10 -6.90
CA PHE A 131 2.14 3.34 -7.30
C PHE A 131 1.15 4.44 -7.70
N PHE A 132 0.11 4.09 -8.45
CA PHE A 132 -0.91 5.06 -8.87
C PHE A 132 -1.88 5.42 -7.75
N ASP A 133 -1.98 4.61 -6.71
CA ASP A 133 -2.87 4.85 -5.57
C ASP A 133 -2.23 5.74 -4.50
N VAL A 134 -0.91 5.61 -4.28
CA VAL A 134 -0.15 6.30 -3.22
C VAL A 134 1.18 6.84 -3.72
N ARG A 135 1.12 7.56 -4.83
CA ARG A 135 2.29 8.05 -5.54
C ARG A 135 3.22 8.91 -4.66
N HIS A 136 2.71 9.89 -3.94
CA HIS A 136 3.51 10.80 -3.12
C HIS A 136 4.19 10.07 -1.95
N LEU A 137 3.55 9.02 -1.43
CA LEU A 137 4.14 8.17 -0.40
C LEU A 137 5.29 7.32 -0.93
N LEU A 138 5.15 6.77 -2.14
CA LEU A 138 6.09 5.84 -2.76
C LEU A 138 7.17 6.51 -3.62
N GLN A 139 7.15 7.84 -3.73
CA GLN A 139 8.20 8.63 -4.38
C GLN A 139 9.26 9.06 -3.35
N ALA A 140 10.53 8.97 -3.75
CA ALA A 140 11.59 9.64 -3.01
C ALA A 140 11.49 11.16 -3.23
N ALA A 141 11.84 11.96 -2.22
CA ALA A 141 11.80 13.41 -2.27
C ALA A 141 12.63 13.96 -3.45
N ASN A 142 12.17 15.06 -4.04
CA ASN A 142 12.82 15.78 -5.14
C ASN A 142 12.97 15.03 -6.48
N ARG A 143 12.25 13.93 -6.70
CA ARG A 143 12.26 13.23 -8.00
C ARG A 143 11.06 13.56 -8.87
N SER A 144 11.30 13.61 -10.18
CA SER A 144 10.24 13.86 -11.15
C SER A 144 9.20 12.72 -11.14
N ALA A 145 7.97 13.06 -11.54
CA ALA A 145 6.84 12.14 -11.64
C ALA A 145 7.14 10.82 -12.38
N MET A 146 8.07 10.85 -13.33
CA MET A 146 8.31 9.80 -14.33
C MET A 146 9.58 8.96 -14.08
N GLU A 147 10.44 9.34 -13.14
CA GLU A 147 11.61 8.52 -12.73
C GLU A 147 11.41 7.37 -11.71
N PRO A 148 10.24 7.15 -11.07
CA PRO A 148 10.13 6.18 -9.98
C PRO A 148 10.21 4.72 -10.46
N LEU A 149 10.20 4.47 -11.77
CA LEU A 149 10.24 3.13 -12.36
C LEU A 149 11.65 2.51 -12.44
N GLY A 150 12.72 3.29 -12.29
CA GLY A 150 14.11 2.79 -12.30
C GLY A 150 14.81 2.77 -10.93
N ASP A 151 14.27 3.48 -9.94
CA ASP A 151 14.92 3.70 -8.65
C ASP A 151 14.36 2.81 -7.54
N SER A 152 15.24 2.18 -6.76
CA SER A 152 14.90 1.26 -5.67
C SER A 152 14.81 1.94 -4.30
N THR A 153 14.69 3.28 -4.27
CA THR A 153 14.65 4.06 -3.03
C THR A 153 13.28 4.66 -2.73
N LEU A 154 13.01 4.83 -1.43
CA LEU A 154 11.74 5.23 -0.83
C LEU A 154 11.99 6.27 0.27
N SER A 155 10.97 7.06 0.58
CA SER A 155 10.91 7.81 1.84
C SER A 155 10.83 6.85 3.04
N PRO A 156 11.24 7.27 4.25
CA PRO A 156 11.02 6.47 5.46
C PRO A 156 9.56 6.03 5.65
N ALA A 157 8.60 6.93 5.37
CA ALA A 157 7.18 6.61 5.39
C ALA A 157 6.79 5.58 4.32
N GLY A 158 7.32 5.69 3.09
CA GLY A 158 7.10 4.73 2.01
C GLY A 158 7.65 3.34 2.33
N GLY A 159 8.86 3.28 2.88
CA GLY A 159 9.47 2.03 3.35
C GLY A 159 8.65 1.37 4.47
N MET A 160 8.24 2.15 5.46
CA MET A 160 7.39 1.67 6.55
C MET A 160 6.03 1.14 6.05
N PHE A 161 5.41 1.87 5.11
CA PHE A 161 4.14 1.49 4.51
C PHE A 161 4.26 0.15 3.76
N LEU A 162 5.23 0.01 2.86
CA LEU A 162 5.42 -1.22 2.09
C LEU A 162 5.78 -2.41 2.99
N ALA A 163 6.63 -2.22 3.99
CA ALA A 163 6.97 -3.28 4.93
C ALA A 163 5.72 -3.78 5.69
N SER A 164 4.94 -2.83 6.22
CA SER A 164 3.73 -3.14 6.99
C SER A 164 2.62 -3.75 6.12
N LEU A 165 2.49 -3.27 4.89
CA LEU A 165 1.54 -3.79 3.91
C LEU A 165 1.92 -5.20 3.46
N LEU A 166 3.19 -5.46 3.20
CA LEU A 166 3.65 -6.80 2.81
C LEU A 166 3.50 -7.80 3.95
N LEU A 167 3.85 -7.43 5.19
CA LEU A 167 3.61 -8.27 6.36
C LEU A 167 2.12 -8.64 6.47
N ARG A 168 1.22 -7.65 6.31
CA ARG A 168 -0.22 -7.92 6.26
C ARG A 168 -0.60 -8.85 5.10
N ASN A 169 -0.11 -8.59 3.90
CA ASN A 169 -0.42 -9.41 2.71
C ASN A 169 0.08 -10.85 2.85
N LYS A 170 1.28 -11.07 3.40
CA LYS A 170 1.81 -12.41 3.67
C LYS A 170 1.04 -13.16 4.75
N LEU A 171 0.22 -12.46 5.54
CA LEU A 171 -0.68 -13.08 6.51
C LEU A 171 -2.07 -13.35 5.92
N THR A 172 -2.60 -12.48 5.07
CA THR A 172 -4.02 -12.54 4.69
C THR A 172 -4.30 -12.74 3.21
N ASN A 173 -3.29 -12.60 2.37
CA ASN A 173 -3.42 -12.74 0.93
C ASN A 173 -2.55 -13.91 0.45
N PRO A 174 -3.17 -15.03 0.06
CA PRO A 174 -2.43 -16.22 -0.36
C PRO A 174 -1.59 -16.03 -1.61
N ALA A 175 -1.89 -15.00 -2.40
CA ALA A 175 -1.03 -14.57 -3.51
C ALA A 175 0.39 -14.22 -3.05
N TRP A 176 0.65 -14.07 -1.75
CA TRP A 176 1.95 -13.73 -1.16
C TRP A 176 2.56 -14.83 -0.28
N TYR A 177 1.93 -16.01 -0.21
CA TYR A 177 2.36 -17.16 0.62
C TYR A 177 3.46 -18.03 0.00
N GLY A 178 3.69 -17.93 -1.30
CA GLY A 178 4.65 -18.74 -2.04
C GLY A 178 6.08 -18.23 -1.92
N ASP A 179 7.03 -19.04 -2.37
CA ASP A 179 8.43 -18.66 -2.52
C ASP A 179 8.55 -17.36 -3.34
N PRO A 180 9.24 -16.33 -2.84
CA PRO A 180 9.47 -15.08 -3.55
C PRO A 180 9.87 -15.23 -5.02
N ASP A 181 10.71 -16.21 -5.33
CA ASP A 181 11.24 -16.40 -6.68
C ASP A 181 10.22 -17.10 -7.61
N ALA A 182 9.37 -17.95 -7.06
CA ALA A 182 8.29 -18.59 -7.80
C ALA A 182 7.12 -17.62 -8.05
N GLN A 183 6.78 -16.77 -7.07
CA GLN A 183 5.69 -15.81 -7.17
C GLN A 183 5.94 -14.72 -8.20
N ASN A 184 7.20 -14.32 -8.40
CA ASN A 184 7.58 -13.40 -9.47
C ASN A 184 7.08 -13.87 -10.84
N LYS A 185 6.87 -15.18 -11.07
CA LYS A 185 6.32 -15.70 -12.33
C LYS A 185 4.79 -15.66 -12.41
N VAL A 186 4.12 -15.67 -11.25
CA VAL A 186 2.66 -15.74 -11.12
C VAL A 186 2.00 -14.35 -11.18
N PHE A 187 2.63 -13.32 -10.62
CA PHE A 187 2.08 -11.95 -10.69
C PHE A 187 2.03 -11.38 -12.12
N PHE A 188 2.86 -11.87 -13.05
CA PHE A 188 2.78 -11.51 -14.47
C PHE A 188 1.71 -12.30 -15.25
N THR A 189 1.03 -13.26 -14.64
CA THR A 189 -0.08 -13.99 -15.26
C THR A 189 -1.42 -13.48 -14.73
N ASN A 190 -2.17 -12.76 -15.58
CA ASN A 190 -3.51 -12.22 -15.27
C ASN A 190 -4.62 -13.30 -15.21
N ASP A 191 -4.28 -14.55 -14.86
CA ASP A 191 -5.21 -15.68 -14.92
C ASP A 191 -6.27 -15.60 -13.77
N PRO A 192 -7.57 -15.50 -14.10
CA PRO A 192 -8.65 -15.46 -13.11
C PRO A 192 -8.72 -16.71 -12.22
N THR A 193 -8.34 -17.88 -12.75
CA THR A 193 -8.39 -19.18 -12.06
C THR A 193 -7.35 -19.24 -10.96
N VAL A 194 -6.15 -18.74 -11.25
CA VAL A 194 -5.06 -18.64 -10.28
C VAL A 194 -5.46 -17.70 -9.15
N ARG A 195 -6.10 -16.55 -9.45
CA ARG A 195 -6.60 -15.63 -8.42
C ARG A 195 -7.68 -16.26 -7.53
N ALA A 196 -8.62 -17.01 -8.10
CA ALA A 196 -9.66 -17.70 -7.34
C ALA A 196 -9.09 -18.80 -6.44
N HIS A 197 -8.10 -19.56 -6.93
CA HIS A 197 -7.40 -20.57 -6.15
C HIS A 197 -6.58 -19.94 -5.01
N LEU A 198 -5.90 -18.83 -5.25
CA LEU A 198 -5.19 -18.10 -4.21
C LEU A 198 -6.20 -17.58 -3.17
N ALA A 199 -7.30 -16.94 -3.56
CA ALA A 199 -8.30 -16.43 -2.61
C ALA A 199 -8.88 -17.52 -1.66
N SER A 200 -9.01 -18.78 -2.12
CA SER A 200 -9.53 -19.87 -1.29
C SER A 200 -8.56 -20.35 -0.21
N LEU A 201 -7.27 -20.01 -0.31
CA LEU A 201 -6.22 -20.37 0.64
C LEU A 201 -6.08 -19.35 1.79
N ALA A 202 -6.92 -18.32 1.87
CA ALA A 202 -6.77 -17.19 2.78
C ALA A 202 -6.91 -17.65 4.23
N ARG A 203 -5.78 -17.72 4.93
CA ARG A 203 -5.68 -18.16 6.31
C ARG A 203 -5.13 -17.01 7.13
N ASN A 204 -6.02 -16.26 7.80
CA ASN A 204 -5.83 -15.52 9.06
C ASN A 204 -6.61 -14.19 9.12
N ASP A 205 -7.06 -13.84 10.33
CA ASP A 205 -7.74 -12.57 10.63
C ASP A 205 -6.71 -11.53 11.14
N VAL A 206 -6.52 -10.44 10.37
CA VAL A 206 -5.65 -9.30 10.74
C VAL A 206 -5.98 -8.77 12.13
N ASN A 207 -7.27 -8.77 12.51
CA ASN A 207 -7.72 -8.22 13.77
C ASN A 207 -7.21 -9.03 14.95
N ARG A 208 -7.10 -10.35 14.81
CA ARG A 208 -6.55 -11.23 15.85
C ARG A 208 -5.07 -10.96 16.09
N LEU A 209 -4.29 -10.81 15.02
CA LEU A 209 -2.85 -10.50 15.14
C LEU A 209 -2.63 -9.10 15.71
N ARG A 210 -3.42 -8.12 15.27
CA ARG A 210 -3.40 -6.78 15.84
C ARG A 210 -3.72 -6.80 17.34
N ALA A 211 -4.75 -7.55 17.76
CA ALA A 211 -5.11 -7.70 19.16
C ALA A 211 -3.99 -8.37 19.99
N ALA A 212 -3.23 -9.30 19.41
CA ALA A 212 -2.09 -9.93 20.08
C ALA A 212 -0.88 -9.00 20.22
N LEU A 213 -0.63 -8.13 19.24
CA LEU A 213 0.49 -7.17 19.26
C LEU A 213 0.21 -5.96 20.16
N THR A 214 -1.06 -5.54 20.29
CA THR A 214 -1.46 -4.31 20.98
C THR A 214 -0.96 -4.24 22.44
N PRO A 215 -1.11 -5.28 23.29
CA PRO A 215 -0.60 -5.23 24.66
C PRO A 215 0.92 -5.08 24.72
N GLY A 216 1.64 -5.73 23.81
CA GLY A 216 3.10 -5.65 23.75
C GLY A 216 3.64 -4.32 23.22
N LEU A 217 2.83 -3.60 22.43
CA LEU A 217 3.12 -2.24 21.98
C LEU A 217 2.75 -1.18 23.03
N ALA A 218 1.99 -1.54 24.08
CA ALA A 218 1.69 -0.62 25.17
C ALA A 218 2.84 -0.52 26.19
N ASP A 219 3.70 -1.54 26.28
CA ASP A 219 4.89 -1.56 27.14
C ASP A 219 6.11 -1.05 26.36
N GLU A 220 6.47 0.23 26.56
CA GLU A 220 7.65 0.88 25.96
C GLU A 220 8.98 0.16 26.23
N THR A 221 9.05 -0.64 27.31
CA THR A 221 10.24 -1.42 27.65
C THR A 221 10.18 -2.88 27.19
N GLY A 222 9.05 -3.27 26.60
CA GLY A 222 8.75 -4.63 26.21
C GLY A 222 9.55 -5.12 25.01
N ILE A 223 9.69 -6.44 24.92
CA ILE A 223 10.42 -7.12 23.84
C ILE A 223 9.83 -6.76 22.46
N ILE A 224 8.51 -6.55 22.36
CA ILE A 224 7.84 -6.18 21.11
C ILE A 224 8.27 -4.78 20.66
N VAL A 225 8.39 -3.80 21.56
CA VAL A 225 8.90 -2.46 21.23
C VAL A 225 10.37 -2.50 20.85
N SER A 226 11.18 -3.30 21.54
CA SER A 226 12.60 -3.49 21.18
C SER A 226 12.77 -4.12 19.78
N THR A 227 11.92 -5.10 19.46
CA THR A 227 11.85 -5.75 18.13
C THR A 227 11.47 -4.73 17.08
N PHE A 228 10.52 -3.85 17.38
CA PHE A 228 10.13 -2.74 16.51
C PHE A 228 11.27 -1.78 16.23
N HIS A 229 12.03 -1.41 17.26
CA HIS A 229 13.20 -0.56 17.07
C HIS A 229 14.25 -1.20 16.18
N ARG A 230 14.49 -2.51 16.32
CA ARG A 230 15.39 -3.26 15.44
C ARG A 230 14.86 -3.33 14.00
N PHE A 231 13.57 -3.49 13.83
CA PHE A 231 12.91 -3.42 12.54
C PHE A 231 13.12 -2.03 11.88
N LEU A 232 13.02 -0.94 12.65
CA LEU A 232 13.34 0.41 12.16
C LEU A 232 14.83 0.59 11.85
N ASP A 233 15.73 0.01 12.65
CA ASP A 233 17.17 0.00 12.36
C ASP A 233 17.46 -0.61 10.98
N ILE A 234 16.82 -1.75 10.65
CA ILE A 234 16.98 -2.43 9.36
C ILE A 234 16.45 -1.57 8.20
N LEU A 235 15.35 -0.83 8.42
CA LEU A 235 14.82 0.13 7.44
C LEU A 235 15.72 1.37 7.22
N GLY A 236 16.82 1.50 7.97
CA GLY A 236 17.69 2.66 7.92
C GLY A 236 17.12 3.89 8.64
N ILE A 237 16.22 3.69 9.61
CA ILE A 237 15.57 4.74 10.41
C ILE A 237 16.27 4.72 11.79
N PRO A 238 17.32 5.51 12.05
CA PRO A 238 18.16 5.43 13.25
C PRO A 238 17.46 5.99 14.51
N ARG A 239 18.05 5.73 15.69
CA ARG A 239 17.51 6.11 17.00
C ARG A 239 17.53 7.60 17.27
#